data_AF-X6HW25-F1
#
_entry.id   AF-X6HW25-F1
#
_cell.length_a   1.000
_cell.length_b   1.000
_cell.length_c   1.000
_cell.angle_alpha   90.00
_cell.angle_beta   90.00
_cell.angle_gamma   90.00
#
_symmetry.space_group_name_H-M   'P 1'
#
loop_
_entity.id
_entity.type
_entity.pdbx_description
1 polymer ?
#
loop_
_entity_poly.entity_id
_entity_poly.type
_entity_poly.pdbx_seq_one_letter_code
_entity_poly.pdbx_strand_id
1 'polypeptide(L)'
;MINTKTLIGSALAAATSLAASAAYSGPAAQPSFSFEKCYGVVKAGQNDCQTATHSCAGTSTADNQPDSWLYVPAGSCAKITGGSDKPKA
;
A
#
# COMPACT_ATOMS: atom_id res chain seq x y z
N MET A 1 -44.77 18.19 35.80
CA MET A 1 -43.87 17.20 36.43
C MET A 1 -43.19 16.44 35.31
N ILE A 2 -41.89 16.66 35.10
CA ILE A 2 -41.13 15.99 34.03
C ILE A 2 -40.95 14.53 34.46
N ASN A 3 -41.53 13.62 33.69
CA ASN A 3 -41.55 12.19 33.99
C ASN A 3 -40.13 11.64 33.82
N THR A 4 -39.48 11.23 34.91
CA THR A 4 -38.08 10.77 34.95
C THR A 4 -37.80 9.62 33.97
N LYS A 5 -38.83 8.82 33.65
CA LYS A 5 -38.73 7.76 32.63
C LYS A 5 -38.43 8.29 31.23
N THR A 6 -38.91 9.49 30.90
CA THR A 6 -38.70 10.13 29.60
C THR A 6 -37.28 10.67 29.47
N LEU A 7 -36.68 11.16 30.56
CA LEU A 7 -35.28 11.65 30.59
C LEU A 7 -34.26 10.53 30.37
N ILE A 8 -34.50 9.33 30.91
CA ILE A 8 -33.60 8.17 30.75
C ILE A 8 -33.66 7.62 29.31
N GLY A 9 -34.84 7.64 28.69
CA GLY A 9 -35.01 7.23 27.28
C GLY A 9 -34.27 8.13 26.29
N SER A 10 -34.24 9.44 26.54
CA SER A 10 -33.56 10.42 25.68
C SER A 10 -32.03 10.34 25.74
N ALA A 11 -31.45 9.99 26.89
CA ALA A 11 -30.00 9.88 27.06
C ALA A 11 -29.40 8.68 26.29
N LEU A 12 -30.11 7.56 26.22
CA LEU A 12 -29.66 6.38 25.45
C LEU A 12 -29.72 6.63 23.94
N ALA A 13 -30.71 7.37 23.45
CA ALA A 13 -30.86 7.68 22.03
C ALA A 13 -29.79 8.68 21.51
N ALA A 14 -29.30 9.58 22.36
CA ALA A 14 -28.24 10.53 22.00
C ALA A 14 -26.83 9.93 22.01
N ALA A 15 -26.61 8.85 22.79
CA ALA A 15 -25.31 8.18 22.86
C ALA A 15 -25.02 7.28 21.64
N THR A 16 -26.06 6.77 20.97
CA THR A 16 -25.91 5.91 19.79
C THR A 16 -25.68 6.68 18.49
N SER A 17 -26.10 7.95 18.41
CA SER A 17 -25.91 8.79 17.22
C SER A 17 -24.47 9.28 17.04
N LEU A 18 -23.69 9.42 18.12
CA LEU A 18 -22.27 9.79 18.06
C LEU A 18 -21.35 8.61 17.69
N ALA A 19 -21.73 7.37 18.02
CA ALA A 19 -20.94 6.19 17.66
C ALA A 19 -21.07 5.81 16.18
N ALA A 20 -22.20 6.19 15.54
CA ALA A 20 -22.43 5.89 14.13
C ALA A 20 -21.56 6.75 13.19
N SER A 21 -21.23 7.99 13.54
CA SER A 21 -20.46 8.89 12.65
C SER A 21 -18.97 8.52 12.51
N ALA A 22 -18.40 7.78 13.47
CA ALA A 22 -17.02 7.31 13.41
C ALA A 22 -16.82 6.05 12.54
N ALA A 23 -17.91 5.34 12.20
CA ALA A 23 -17.85 4.09 11.43
C ALA A 23 -17.95 4.30 9.90
N TYR A 24 -18.17 5.52 9.42
CA TYR A 24 -18.34 5.85 7.99
C TYR A 24 -17.10 6.45 7.32
N SER A 25 -15.90 6.29 7.89
CA SER A 25 -14.68 6.49 7.09
C SER A 25 -14.60 5.34 6.08
N GLY A 26 -15.18 5.55 4.89
CA GLY A 26 -14.95 4.67 3.74
C GLY A 26 -13.45 4.54 3.45
N PRO A 27 -13.06 3.62 2.54
CA PRO A 27 -11.66 3.48 2.14
C PRO A 27 -11.09 4.86 1.80
N ALA A 28 -9.89 5.16 2.31
CA ALA A 28 -9.18 6.35 1.87
C ALA A 28 -9.19 6.36 0.33
N ALA A 29 -9.45 7.53 -0.26
CA ALA A 29 -9.50 7.67 -1.71
C ALA A 29 -8.25 7.02 -2.32
N GLN A 30 -8.43 6.17 -3.33
CA GLN A 30 -7.31 5.46 -3.94
C GLN A 30 -6.32 6.49 -4.46
N PRO A 31 -5.13 6.58 -3.88
CA PRO A 31 -4.14 7.56 -4.32
C PRO A 31 -3.71 7.24 -5.76
N SER A 32 -3.63 8.28 -6.60
CA SER A 32 -3.01 8.15 -7.91
C SER A 32 -1.50 8.17 -7.76
N PHE A 33 -0.83 7.06 -8.07
CA PHE A 33 0.62 7.00 -8.07
C PHE A 33 1.14 6.85 -9.50
N SER A 34 2.22 7.56 -9.81
CA SER A 34 3.13 7.12 -10.86
C SER A 34 3.91 5.91 -10.38
N PHE A 35 4.47 5.13 -11.31
CA PHE A 35 5.24 3.94 -11.02
C PHE A 35 6.66 4.07 -11.57
N GLU A 36 7.60 3.35 -10.96
CA GLU A 36 9.02 3.32 -11.34
C GLU A 36 9.54 1.88 -11.31
N LYS A 37 10.62 1.62 -12.04
CA LYS A 37 11.37 0.37 -11.93
C LYS A 37 12.32 0.48 -10.74
N CYS A 38 12.35 -0.55 -9.89
CA CYS A 38 13.29 -0.64 -8.79
C CYS A 38 14.19 -1.87 -8.92
N TYR A 39 15.46 -1.63 -9.22
CA TYR A 39 16.46 -2.64 -9.53
C TYR A 39 17.22 -3.13 -8.29
N GLY A 40 17.68 -4.38 -8.35
CA GLY A 40 18.62 -4.95 -7.38
C GLY A 40 18.03 -5.26 -6.00
N VAL A 41 16.70 -5.28 -5.88
CA VAL A 41 15.97 -5.60 -4.63
C VAL A 41 15.00 -6.77 -4.80
N VAL A 42 15.05 -7.45 -5.94
CA VAL A 42 14.12 -8.52 -6.30
C VAL A 42 14.51 -9.82 -5.59
N LYS A 43 13.54 -10.59 -5.12
CA LYS A 43 13.75 -11.98 -4.72
C LYS A 43 13.94 -12.89 -5.95
N ALA A 44 14.70 -13.96 -5.82
CA ALA A 44 14.81 -14.99 -6.85
C ALA A 44 13.43 -15.46 -7.31
N GLY A 45 13.22 -15.53 -8.63
CA GLY A 45 11.95 -15.92 -9.24
C GLY A 45 10.83 -14.89 -9.14
N GLN A 46 11.09 -13.66 -8.71
CA GLN A 46 10.05 -12.67 -8.42
C GLN A 46 10.23 -11.34 -9.17
N ASN A 47 11.03 -11.28 -10.24
CA ASN A 47 11.18 -10.05 -11.05
C ASN A 47 9.98 -9.85 -11.98
N ASP A 48 9.78 -8.59 -12.38
CA ASP A 48 8.88 -8.23 -13.47
C ASP A 48 9.54 -8.44 -14.85
N CYS A 49 8.71 -8.48 -15.91
CA CYS A 49 9.13 -8.66 -17.30
C CYS A 49 10.06 -7.52 -17.78
N GLN A 50 10.77 -7.72 -18.90
CA GLN A 50 11.64 -6.71 -19.53
C GLN A 50 12.80 -6.24 -18.63
N THR A 51 13.55 -7.19 -18.07
CA THR A 51 14.89 -6.92 -17.54
C THR A 51 15.89 -6.82 -18.70
N ALA A 52 17.15 -6.45 -18.42
CA ALA A 52 18.17 -6.36 -19.47
C ALA A 52 18.53 -7.73 -20.06
N THR A 53 18.46 -8.80 -19.25
CA THR A 53 18.89 -10.15 -19.60
C THR A 53 17.74 -11.10 -19.92
N HIS A 54 16.53 -10.82 -19.42
CA HIS A 54 15.39 -11.71 -19.55
C HIS A 54 14.08 -10.95 -19.82
N SER A 55 13.29 -11.47 -20.74
CA SER A 55 12.04 -10.82 -21.15
C SER A 55 10.84 -11.17 -20.25
N CYS A 56 10.87 -12.32 -19.58
CA CYS A 56 9.74 -12.85 -18.80
C CYS A 56 9.89 -12.59 -17.31
N ALA A 57 8.76 -12.39 -16.62
CA ALA A 57 8.68 -12.31 -15.17
C ALA A 57 9.10 -13.65 -14.53
N GLY A 58 9.61 -13.57 -13.30
CA GLY A 58 9.99 -14.72 -12.49
C GLY A 58 11.21 -15.50 -12.96
N THR A 59 12.10 -14.85 -13.71
CA THR A 59 13.32 -15.43 -14.26
C THR A 59 14.60 -15.05 -13.50
N SER A 60 14.51 -14.15 -12.52
CA SER A 60 15.63 -13.78 -11.65
C SER A 60 16.17 -15.04 -10.97
N THR A 61 17.45 -15.31 -11.15
CA THR A 61 18.08 -16.54 -10.66
C THR A 61 18.58 -16.43 -9.23
N ALA A 62 18.72 -15.21 -8.72
CA ALA A 62 19.19 -14.93 -7.38
C ALA A 62 18.39 -13.78 -6.73
N ASP A 63 18.48 -13.72 -5.41
CA ASP A 63 18.05 -12.54 -4.65
C ASP A 63 18.96 -11.36 -4.97
N ASN A 64 18.38 -10.17 -5.06
CA ASN A 64 19.04 -8.90 -5.36
C ASN A 64 19.80 -8.89 -6.68
N GLN A 65 19.35 -9.67 -7.68
CA GLN A 65 19.99 -9.71 -8.99
C GLN A 65 20.06 -8.27 -9.59
N PRO A 66 21.26 -7.74 -9.93
CA PRO A 66 21.48 -6.31 -10.20
C PRO A 66 20.63 -5.70 -11.31
N ASP A 67 20.34 -6.48 -12.34
CA ASP A 67 19.63 -6.08 -13.56
C ASP A 67 18.14 -6.46 -13.54
N SER A 68 17.72 -7.22 -12.53
CA SER A 68 16.31 -7.53 -12.27
C SER A 68 15.65 -6.41 -11.48
N TRP A 69 14.36 -6.19 -11.76
CA TRP A 69 13.59 -5.11 -11.14
C TRP A 69 12.17 -5.50 -10.79
N LEU A 70 11.55 -4.66 -9.96
CA LEU A 70 10.14 -4.68 -9.59
C LEU A 70 9.48 -3.35 -9.96
N TYR A 71 8.22 -3.37 -10.41
CA TYR A 71 7.41 -2.18 -10.62
C TYR A 71 6.82 -1.74 -9.29
N VAL A 72 7.19 -0.54 -8.85
CA VAL A 72 6.78 -0.01 -7.54
C VAL A 72 6.21 1.39 -7.71
N PRO A 73 5.39 1.88 -6.75
CA PRO A 73 4.98 3.27 -6.75
C PRO A 73 6.20 4.20 -6.70
N ALA A 74 6.17 5.29 -7.46
CA ALA A 74 7.28 6.21 -7.59
C ALA A 74 7.75 6.76 -6.23
N GLY A 75 9.07 6.87 -6.06
CA GLY A 75 9.71 7.25 -4.81
C GLY A 75 9.76 6.14 -3.75
N SER A 76 9.26 4.93 -4.05
CA SER A 76 9.41 3.79 -3.14
C SER A 76 10.80 3.19 -3.22
N CYS A 77 11.43 3.18 -4.40
CA CYS A 77 12.73 2.53 -4.58
C CYS A 77 13.83 3.16 -3.73
N ALA A 78 13.82 4.49 -3.60
CA ALA A 78 14.76 5.24 -2.75
C ALA A 78 14.61 4.94 -1.25
N LYS A 79 13.48 4.36 -0.83
CA LYS A 79 13.20 3.97 0.57
C LYS A 79 13.66 2.54 0.88
N ILE A 80 14.02 1.77 -0.13
CA ILE A 80 14.43 0.37 0.02
C ILE A 80 15.96 0.35 0.03
N THR A 81 16.55 -0.25 1.07
CA THR A 81 18.01 -0.44 1.14
C THR A 81 18.49 -1.20 -0.09
N GLY A 82 19.43 -0.61 -0.81
CA GLY A 82 19.93 -1.21 -2.05
C GLY A 82 18.95 -1.12 -3.23
N GLY A 83 17.91 -0.29 -3.18
CA GLY A 83 17.13 0.08 -4.37
C GLY A 83 17.93 0.95 -5.34
N SER A 84 17.61 0.86 -6.63
CA SER A 84 18.11 1.77 -7.66
C SER A 84 17.04 1.98 -8.73
N ASP A 85 16.86 3.22 -9.19
CA ASP A 85 15.98 3.59 -10.30
C ASP A 85 16.58 3.20 -11.67
N LYS A 86 17.85 2.79 -11.67
CA LYS A 86 18.61 2.34 -12.84
C LYS A 86 19.14 0.92 -12.63
N PRO A 87 19.35 0.14 -13.71
CA PRO A 87 20.05 -1.13 -13.62
C PRO A 87 21.36 -0.98 -12.86
N LYS A 88 21.63 -1.89 -11.92
CA LYS A 88 22.91 -1.94 -11.23
C LYS A 88 23.91 -2.73 -12.06
N ALA A 89 25.17 -2.29 -12.03
CA ALA A 89 26.30 -3.00 -12.63
C ALA A 89 26.61 -4.29 -11.87
#